data_AF-A0A7S0RCD2-F1
#
_entry.id   AF-A0A7S0RCD2-F1
#
_cell.length_a   1.000
_cell.length_b   1.000
_cell.length_c   1.000
_cell.angle_alpha   90.00
_cell.angle_beta   90.00
_cell.angle_gamma   90.00
#
_symmetry.space_group_name_H-M   'P 1'
#
loop_
_entity.id
_entity.type
_entity.pdbx_description
1 polymer ?
#
loop_
_entity_poly.entity_id
_entity_poly.type
_entity_poly.pdbx_seq_one_letter_code
_entity_poly.pdbx_strand_id
1 'polypeptide(L)'
;AKKPEDWDDEEDGTWEAPTIPNPEYKGEWHAKMIDNPAYKGIWVAPDIDNPEYEHDDQLYHYKDSKYVGFELWQVKAGSIFDNILVADSYEEAEKFANDTWGKTKDAEKKMHDEIKEEEKKKAEEAAKSSESAKEDGAAADDEDDEYDEDKKVESKDEL
;
A
#
# COMPACT_ATOMS: atom_id res chain seq x y z
N ALA A 1 -2.68 -15.98 -45.54
CA ALA A 1 -2.39 -17.22 -44.79
C ALA A 1 -3.16 -18.39 -45.40
N LYS A 2 -2.91 -19.63 -44.98
CA LYS A 2 -3.67 -20.83 -45.42
C LYS A 2 -4.43 -21.42 -44.23
N LYS A 3 -5.55 -22.09 -44.50
CA LYS A 3 -6.37 -22.78 -43.49
C LYS A 3 -5.53 -23.87 -42.79
N PRO A 4 -5.55 -23.95 -41.44
CA PRO A 4 -4.90 -25.04 -40.71
C PRO A 4 -5.50 -26.40 -41.05
N GLU A 5 -4.70 -27.46 -41.00
CA GLU A 5 -5.14 -28.83 -41.36
C GLU A 5 -6.10 -29.45 -40.33
N ASP A 6 -6.12 -28.94 -39.09
CA ASP A 6 -6.93 -29.45 -37.97
C ASP A 6 -8.21 -28.62 -37.71
N TRP A 7 -8.61 -27.77 -38.66
CA TRP A 7 -9.79 -26.89 -38.50
C TRP A 7 -11.08 -27.56 -38.96
N ASP A 8 -12.07 -27.64 -38.06
CA ASP A 8 -13.40 -28.22 -38.34
C ASP A 8 -14.44 -27.12 -38.57
N ASP A 9 -14.99 -27.02 -39.79
CA ASP A 9 -15.96 -25.96 -40.11
C ASP A 9 -17.33 -26.15 -39.43
N GLU A 10 -17.66 -27.35 -38.91
CA GLU A 10 -18.92 -27.61 -38.20
C GLU A 10 -18.85 -27.22 -36.71
N GLU A 11 -17.71 -27.42 -36.05
CA GLU A 11 -17.51 -27.07 -34.63
C GLU A 11 -16.90 -25.66 -34.46
N ASP A 12 -15.98 -25.23 -35.33
CA ASP A 12 -15.25 -23.95 -35.23
C ASP A 12 -15.78 -22.85 -36.17
N GLY A 13 -16.70 -23.20 -37.09
CA GLY A 13 -17.25 -22.29 -38.12
C GLY A 13 -16.37 -22.11 -39.36
N THR A 14 -16.85 -21.40 -40.39
CA THR A 14 -16.12 -21.23 -41.66
C THR A 14 -14.83 -20.43 -41.48
N TRP A 15 -13.69 -21.03 -41.81
CA TRP A 15 -12.40 -20.34 -41.71
C TRP A 15 -12.28 -19.15 -42.66
N GLU A 16 -11.98 -17.96 -42.12
CA GLU A 16 -11.67 -16.76 -42.90
C GLU A 16 -10.16 -16.44 -42.83
N ALA A 17 -9.58 -16.12 -43.98
CA ALA A 17 -8.17 -15.77 -44.04
C ALA A 17 -7.92 -14.42 -43.36
N PRO A 18 -6.83 -14.28 -42.59
CA PRO A 18 -6.51 -13.01 -41.93
C PRO A 18 -6.28 -11.92 -42.98
N THR A 19 -6.96 -10.79 -42.80
CA THR A 19 -6.84 -9.61 -43.67
C THR A 19 -5.43 -9.02 -43.56
N ILE A 20 -4.81 -8.69 -44.69
CA ILE A 20 -3.49 -8.05 -44.73
C ILE A 20 -3.69 -6.53 -44.74
N PRO A 21 -2.99 -5.77 -43.87
CA PRO A 21 -3.09 -4.32 -43.89
C PRO A 21 -2.59 -3.76 -45.23
N ASN A 22 -3.36 -2.84 -45.82
CA ASN A 22 -2.99 -2.21 -47.09
C ASN A 22 -1.74 -1.32 -46.91
N PRO A 23 -0.61 -1.62 -47.57
CA PRO A 23 0.64 -0.87 -47.41
C PRO A 23 0.57 0.58 -47.94
N GLU A 24 -0.37 0.88 -48.84
CA GLU A 24 -0.58 2.24 -49.38
C GLU A 24 -1.52 3.09 -48.49
N TYR A 25 -2.07 2.51 -47.42
CA TYR A 25 -2.93 3.24 -46.50
C TYR A 25 -2.11 4.22 -45.65
N LYS A 26 -2.25 5.51 -45.93
CA LYS A 26 -1.50 6.59 -45.26
C LYS A 26 -2.12 7.03 -43.94
N GLY A 27 -3.01 6.21 -43.37
CA GLY A 27 -3.84 6.59 -42.23
C GLY A 27 -4.98 7.52 -42.64
N GLU A 28 -5.85 7.81 -41.68
CA GLU A 28 -6.86 8.85 -41.87
C GLU A 28 -6.18 10.22 -41.95
N TRP A 29 -6.61 11.05 -42.90
CA TRP A 29 -6.08 12.40 -42.99
C TRP A 29 -6.50 13.20 -41.75
N HIS A 30 -5.55 13.77 -41.03
CA HIS A 30 -5.80 14.69 -39.93
C HIS A 30 -5.36 16.11 -40.31
N ALA A 31 -6.25 17.08 -40.10
CA ALA A 31 -5.91 18.49 -40.22
C ALA A 31 -4.82 18.88 -39.21
N LYS A 32 -3.94 19.80 -39.58
CA LYS A 32 -2.94 20.34 -38.64
C LYS A 32 -3.66 21.09 -37.53
N MET A 33 -3.34 20.78 -36.28
CA MET A 33 -3.79 21.57 -35.14
C MET A 33 -3.12 22.95 -35.20
N ILE A 34 -3.94 24.00 -35.21
CA ILE A 34 -3.49 25.40 -35.17
C ILE A 34 -3.90 25.95 -33.81
N ASP A 35 -2.95 26.56 -33.11
CA ASP A 35 -3.23 27.21 -31.84
C ASP A 35 -4.29 28.30 -32.04
N ASN A 36 -5.34 28.24 -31.23
CA ASN A 36 -6.45 29.19 -31.32
C ASN A 36 -6.02 30.54 -30.69
N PRO A 37 -5.83 31.62 -31.47
CA PRO A 37 -5.43 32.92 -30.91
C PRO A 37 -6.51 33.55 -30.02
N ALA A 38 -7.75 33.06 -30.07
CA ALA A 38 -8.83 33.46 -29.19
C ALA A 38 -8.92 32.62 -27.89
N TYR A 39 -8.02 31.66 -27.69
CA TYR A 39 -7.98 30.85 -26.47
C TYR A 39 -7.55 31.70 -25.27
N LYS A 40 -8.43 31.79 -24.26
CA LYS A 40 -8.21 32.60 -23.05
C LYS A 40 -7.74 31.76 -21.85
N GLY A 41 -7.21 30.58 -22.11
CA GLY A 41 -6.93 29.58 -21.08
C GLY A 41 -8.18 28.77 -20.73
N ILE A 42 -7.99 27.83 -19.81
CA ILE A 42 -9.09 27.05 -19.23
C ILE A 42 -9.89 28.01 -18.36
N TRP A 43 -11.19 28.09 -18.59
CA TRP A 43 -12.06 28.91 -17.74
C TRP A 43 -11.99 28.43 -16.29
N VAL A 44 -11.83 29.36 -15.35
CA VAL A 44 -11.87 29.11 -13.90
C VAL A 44 -13.03 29.92 -13.32
N ALA A 45 -13.78 29.31 -12.41
CA ALA A 45 -14.85 30.00 -11.70
C ALA A 45 -14.27 31.16 -10.87
N PRO A 46 -14.93 32.32 -10.82
CA PRO A 46 -14.49 33.40 -9.95
C PRO A 46 -14.64 32.99 -8.48
N ASP A 47 -13.65 33.32 -7.67
CA ASP A 47 -13.75 33.16 -6.23
C ASP A 47 -14.77 34.17 -5.69
N ILE A 48 -15.87 33.66 -5.15
CA ILE A 48 -16.94 34.44 -4.52
C ILE A 48 -16.89 34.13 -3.03
N ASP A 49 -16.86 35.18 -2.19
CA ASP A 49 -16.85 35.03 -0.74
C ASP A 49 -18.08 34.23 -0.27
N ASN A 50 -17.84 33.22 0.57
CA ASN A 50 -18.90 32.38 1.11
C ASN A 50 -19.67 33.15 2.21
N PRO A 51 -20.95 33.51 2.03
CA PRO A 51 -21.73 34.21 3.04
C PRO A 51 -21.99 33.39 4.31
N GLU A 52 -21.85 32.07 4.24
CA GLU A 52 -22.02 31.14 5.38
C GLU A 52 -20.70 30.90 6.14
N TYR A 53 -19.61 31.58 5.79
CA TYR A 53 -18.36 31.44 6.53
C TYR A 53 -18.49 32.14 7.89
N GLU A 54 -18.30 31.37 8.96
CA GLU A 54 -18.21 31.88 10.33
C GLU A 54 -16.84 31.53 10.92
N HIS A 55 -16.21 32.53 11.56
CA HIS A 55 -14.98 32.33 12.31
C HIS A 55 -15.31 31.99 13.76
N ASP A 56 -14.91 30.81 14.21
CA ASP A 56 -15.05 30.35 15.60
C ASP A 56 -13.66 30.26 16.26
N ASP A 57 -13.42 31.11 17.26
CA ASP A 57 -12.21 31.15 18.06
C ASP A 57 -12.22 30.16 19.24
N GLN A 58 -13.34 29.50 19.50
CA GLN A 58 -13.55 28.57 20.62
C GLN A 58 -13.68 27.10 20.17
N LEU A 59 -13.30 26.78 18.94
CA LEU A 59 -13.39 25.43 18.38
C LEU A 59 -12.66 24.35 19.23
N TYR A 60 -11.63 24.73 19.97
CA TYR A 60 -10.87 23.84 20.86
C TYR A 60 -11.54 23.61 22.23
N HIS A 61 -12.54 24.43 22.60
CA HIS A 61 -13.10 24.44 23.94
C HIS A 61 -14.32 23.52 24.05
N TYR A 62 -14.11 22.34 24.61
CA TYR A 62 -15.20 21.44 24.99
C TYR A 62 -15.65 21.71 26.43
N LYS A 63 -16.96 21.73 26.66
CA LYS A 63 -17.55 22.03 27.98
C LYS A 63 -17.24 20.95 29.03
N ASP A 64 -17.31 19.68 28.64
CA ASP A 64 -17.13 18.54 29.52
C ASP A 64 -16.53 17.35 28.75
N SER A 65 -15.47 16.75 29.31
CA SER A 65 -14.88 15.49 28.84
C SER A 65 -14.75 14.54 30.03
N LYS A 66 -15.50 13.43 30.03
CA LYS A 66 -15.64 12.53 31.19
C LYS A 66 -15.08 11.13 30.99
N TYR A 67 -14.98 10.69 29.74
CA TYR A 67 -14.62 9.32 29.40
C TYR A 67 -13.46 9.34 28.41
N VAL A 68 -12.57 8.37 28.58
CA VAL A 68 -11.56 7.99 27.59
C VAL A 68 -11.95 6.62 27.08
N GLY A 69 -12.12 6.49 25.76
CA GLY A 69 -12.54 5.24 25.11
C GLY A 69 -11.66 4.94 23.91
N PHE A 70 -11.40 3.66 23.69
CA PHE A 70 -10.75 3.15 22.49
C PHE A 70 -11.81 2.45 21.63
N GLU A 71 -12.06 3.00 20.45
CA GLU A 71 -12.88 2.39 19.41
C GLU A 71 -11.99 2.28 18.17
N LEU A 72 -11.59 1.05 17.83
CA LEU A 72 -10.54 0.77 16.85
C LEU A 72 -10.90 -0.51 16.09
N TRP A 73 -10.57 -0.54 14.80
CA TRP A 73 -10.59 -1.75 13.99
C TRP A 73 -9.16 -2.29 13.82
N GLN A 74 -8.95 -3.60 14.04
CA GLN A 74 -7.66 -4.26 13.83
C GLN A 74 -7.82 -5.54 13.00
N VAL A 75 -6.98 -5.70 11.98
CA VAL A 75 -6.88 -6.95 11.20
C VAL A 75 -5.98 -7.98 11.91
N LYS A 76 -4.87 -7.52 12.50
CA LYS A 76 -3.95 -8.33 13.31
C LYS A 76 -3.87 -7.73 14.72
N ALA A 77 -4.09 -8.56 15.73
CA ALA A 77 -3.93 -8.16 17.13
C ALA A 77 -2.44 -8.04 17.51
N GLY A 78 -2.15 -7.32 18.60
CA GLY A 78 -0.79 -7.20 19.15
C GLY A 78 -0.44 -5.81 19.69
N SER A 79 -1.26 -4.79 19.41
CA SER A 79 -1.07 -3.45 19.98
C SER A 79 -1.35 -3.43 21.47
N ILE A 80 -0.47 -2.79 22.23
CA ILE A 80 -0.62 -2.52 23.66
C ILE A 80 -0.63 -1.01 23.85
N PHE A 81 -1.60 -0.50 24.63
CA PHE A 81 -1.71 0.91 24.99
C PHE A 81 -1.51 1.05 26.50
N ASP A 82 -0.60 1.93 26.90
CA ASP A 82 -0.33 2.27 28.29
C ASP A 82 -0.11 3.79 28.44
N ASN A 83 0.21 4.24 29.66
CA ASN A 83 0.61 5.64 29.93
C ASN A 83 -0.41 6.71 29.45
N ILE A 84 -1.71 6.45 29.59
CA ILE A 84 -2.76 7.40 29.21
C ILE A 84 -2.81 8.56 30.23
N LEU A 85 -2.49 9.77 29.78
CA LEU A 85 -2.55 11.00 30.56
C LEU A 85 -3.49 12.03 29.90
N VAL A 86 -4.33 12.67 30.70
CA VAL A 86 -5.12 13.84 30.30
C VAL A 86 -4.74 14.98 31.24
N ALA A 87 -4.13 16.03 30.69
CA ALA A 87 -3.60 17.17 31.46
C ALA A 87 -3.84 18.49 30.71
N ASP A 88 -3.75 19.61 31.42
CA ASP A 88 -3.88 20.97 30.91
C ASP A 88 -2.53 21.72 30.81
N SER A 89 -1.43 21.05 31.19
CA SER A 89 -0.07 21.60 31.17
C SER A 89 0.86 20.77 30.30
N TYR A 90 1.54 21.44 29.38
CA TYR A 90 2.58 20.83 28.55
C TYR A 90 3.76 20.32 29.40
N GLU A 91 4.20 21.10 30.38
CA GLU A 91 5.37 20.74 31.21
C GLU A 91 5.11 19.47 32.04
N GLU A 92 3.87 19.30 32.52
CA GLU A 92 3.47 18.08 33.23
C GLU A 92 3.44 16.87 32.29
N ALA A 93 2.86 17.04 31.11
CA ALA A 93 2.79 15.97 30.11
C ALA A 93 4.19 15.55 29.63
N GLU A 94 5.10 16.50 29.40
CA GLU A 94 6.48 16.23 29.00
C GLU A 94 7.24 15.49 30.10
N LYS A 95 7.09 15.92 31.36
CA LYS A 95 7.70 15.23 32.48
C LYS A 95 7.19 13.79 32.59
N PHE A 96 5.88 13.59 32.52
CA PHE A 96 5.28 12.25 32.57
C PHE A 96 5.77 11.35 31.42
N ALA A 97 5.84 11.87 30.18
CA ALA A 97 6.36 11.14 29.04
C ALA A 97 7.83 10.73 29.22
N ASN A 98 8.67 11.64 29.74
CA ASN A 98 10.07 11.35 30.04
C ASN A 98 10.23 10.35 31.19
N ASP A 99 9.36 10.43 32.20
CA ASP A 99 9.39 9.56 33.37
C ASP A 99 8.87 8.14 33.10
N THR A 100 8.10 7.96 32.03
CA THR A 100 7.51 6.68 31.59
C THR A 100 8.24 6.17 30.34
N TRP A 101 7.69 6.41 29.14
CA TRP A 101 8.23 5.95 27.84
C TRP A 101 9.69 6.36 27.64
N GLY A 102 10.06 7.57 28.05
CA GLY A 102 11.43 8.07 27.93
C GLY A 102 12.48 7.20 28.63
N LYS A 103 12.11 6.49 29.71
CA LYS A 103 13.01 5.56 30.42
C LYS A 103 13.06 4.18 29.81
N THR A 104 11.98 3.72 29.17
CA THR A 104 11.88 2.34 28.69
C THR A 104 12.25 2.19 27.22
N LYS A 105 12.06 3.22 26.40
CA LYS A 105 12.23 3.17 24.93
C LYS A 105 13.55 2.55 24.46
N ASP A 106 14.67 2.90 25.10
CA ASP A 106 16.00 2.45 24.65
C ASP A 106 16.27 0.99 25.04
N ALA A 107 15.81 0.58 26.22
CA ALA A 107 15.92 -0.79 26.69
C ALA A 107 14.98 -1.72 25.90
N GLU A 108 13.74 -1.29 25.65
CA GLU A 108 12.77 -2.01 24.83
C GLU A 108 13.25 -2.19 23.40
N LYS A 109 13.75 -1.11 22.77
CA LYS A 109 14.34 -1.18 21.43
C LYS A 109 15.48 -2.19 21.37
N LYS A 110 16.39 -2.14 22.36
CA LYS A 110 17.52 -3.07 22.41
C LYS A 110 17.05 -4.53 22.51
N MET A 111 16.10 -4.84 23.40
CA MET A 111 15.58 -6.20 23.53
C MET A 111 14.88 -6.66 22.25
N HIS A 112 14.09 -5.79 21.63
CA HIS A 112 13.42 -6.08 20.38
C HIS A 112 14.42 -6.38 19.24
N ASP A 113 15.49 -5.59 19.13
CA ASP A 113 16.51 -5.77 18.11
C ASP A 113 17.29 -7.09 18.34
N GLU A 114 17.59 -7.44 19.59
CA GLU A 114 18.19 -8.72 19.97
C GLU A 114 17.29 -9.92 19.59
N ILE A 115 15.99 -9.85 19.90
CA ILE A 115 15.01 -10.89 19.55
C ILE A 115 14.92 -11.04 18.03
N LYS A 116 14.85 -9.95 17.27
CA LYS A 116 14.78 -9.98 15.80
C LYS A 116 16.01 -10.61 15.17
N GLU A 117 17.20 -10.29 15.66
CA GLU A 117 18.44 -10.90 15.18
C GLU A 117 18.50 -12.40 15.50
N GLU A 118 18.02 -12.83 16.67
CA GLU A 118 17.90 -14.25 17.00
C GLU A 118 16.86 -14.99 16.15
N GLU A 119 15.69 -14.40 15.92
CA GLU A 119 14.64 -14.95 15.05
C GLU A 119 15.13 -15.08 13.61
N LYS A 120 15.84 -14.06 13.10
CA LYS A 120 16.46 -14.11 11.78
C LYS A 120 17.49 -15.23 11.67
N LYS A 121 18.38 -15.38 12.65
CA LYS A 121 19.35 -16.49 12.66
C LYS A 121 18.67 -17.85 12.69
N LYS A 122 17.65 -18.04 13.52
CA LYS A 122 16.87 -19.29 13.57
C LYS A 122 16.14 -19.56 12.26
N ALA A 123 15.59 -18.54 11.61
CA ALA A 123 14.94 -18.67 10.30
C ALA A 123 15.95 -19.05 9.20
N GLU A 124 17.14 -18.44 9.18
CA GLU A 124 18.21 -18.78 8.24
C GLU A 124 18.75 -20.20 8.46
N GLU A 125 18.91 -20.64 9.72
CA GLU A 125 19.30 -22.02 10.05
C GLU A 125 18.21 -23.03 9.67
N ALA A 126 16.93 -22.72 9.93
CA ALA A 126 15.81 -23.55 9.53
C ALA A 126 15.72 -23.68 8.00
N ALA A 127 15.87 -22.57 7.27
CA ALA A 127 15.90 -22.56 5.81
C ALA A 127 17.04 -23.44 5.26
N LYS A 128 18.28 -23.26 5.75
CA LYS A 128 19.43 -24.08 5.35
C LYS A 128 19.24 -25.56 5.69
N SER A 129 18.63 -25.88 6.82
CA SER A 129 18.35 -27.27 7.21
C SER A 129 17.28 -27.92 6.33
N SER A 130 16.26 -27.15 5.91
CA SER A 130 15.23 -27.60 4.97
C SER A 130 15.77 -27.78 3.55
N GLU A 131 16.76 -26.97 3.16
CA GLU A 131 17.44 -27.07 1.87
C GLU A 131 18.38 -28.29 1.83
N SER A 132 19.14 -28.54 2.91
CA SER A 132 19.96 -29.76 3.04
C SER A 132 19.14 -31.05 3.14
N ALA A 133 17.96 -30.99 3.78
CA ALA A 133 17.06 -32.15 3.86
C ALA A 133 16.41 -32.49 2.52
N LYS A 134 16.29 -31.52 1.59
CA LYS A 134 15.86 -31.74 0.21
C LYS A 134 16.99 -32.30 -0.68
N GLU A 135 18.26 -32.16 -0.28
CA GLU A 135 19.41 -32.63 -1.07
C GLU A 135 19.79 -34.11 -0.80
N ASP A 136 19.46 -34.65 0.38
CA ASP A 136 19.78 -36.04 0.78
C ASP A 136 18.62 -37.06 0.64
N GLY A 137 17.48 -36.67 0.06
CA GLY A 137 16.30 -37.52 -0.12
C GLY A 137 15.86 -37.68 -1.58
N ALA A 138 16.11 -38.84 -2.18
CA ALA A 138 15.71 -39.19 -3.54
C ALA A 138 14.19 -39.09 -3.78
N ALA A 139 13.85 -38.39 -4.87
CA ALA A 139 12.62 -38.48 -5.70
C ALA A 139 11.34 -39.02 -5.04
N ALA A 140 10.42 -38.11 -4.72
CA ALA A 140 8.99 -38.33 -4.90
C ALA A 140 8.32 -36.99 -5.24
N ASP A 141 7.72 -36.99 -6.43
CA ASP A 141 6.72 -36.07 -6.96
C ASP A 141 5.65 -35.73 -5.90
N ASP A 142 5.40 -34.45 -5.65
CA ASP A 142 4.08 -33.98 -5.20
C ASP A 142 3.91 -32.50 -5.56
N GLU A 143 2.93 -32.25 -6.43
CA GLU A 143 2.34 -30.95 -6.74
C GLU A 143 1.70 -30.40 -5.45
N ASP A 144 2.07 -29.21 -4.98
CA ASP A 144 1.05 -28.23 -4.56
C ASP A 144 1.63 -26.83 -4.27
N ASP A 145 0.95 -25.86 -4.86
CA ASP A 145 0.70 -24.49 -4.39
C ASP A 145 1.86 -23.58 -3.94
N GLU A 146 2.26 -22.68 -4.85
CA GLU A 146 2.91 -21.41 -4.49
C GLU A 146 2.11 -20.22 -5.07
N TYR A 147 1.11 -19.79 -4.30
CA TYR A 147 0.69 -18.39 -4.29
C TYR A 147 1.67 -17.63 -3.39
N ASP A 148 2.68 -16.99 -3.98
CA ASP A 148 3.48 -15.98 -3.29
C ASP A 148 3.62 -14.75 -4.19
N GLU A 149 2.78 -13.73 -3.92
CA GLU A 149 3.01 -12.37 -4.38
C GLU A 149 3.15 -11.43 -3.17
N ASP A 150 4.11 -11.71 -2.28
CA ASP A 150 4.57 -10.71 -1.31
C ASP A 150 5.56 -9.72 -1.97
N LYS A 151 5.03 -8.73 -2.68
CA LYS A 151 5.80 -7.54 -3.06
C LYS A 151 5.68 -6.44 -2.01
N LYS A 152 6.74 -6.37 -1.19
CA LYS A 152 7.53 -5.16 -0.92
C LYS A 152 6.74 -4.00 -0.26
N VAL A 153 6.63 -4.04 1.07
CA VAL A 153 6.37 -2.83 1.86
C VAL A 153 7.72 -2.12 2.08
N GLU A 154 7.96 -1.05 1.32
CA GLU A 154 9.06 -0.12 1.62
C GLU A 154 8.78 0.56 2.96
N SER A 155 9.64 0.28 3.94
CA SER A 155 9.78 1.06 5.16
C SER A 155 10.28 2.46 4.80
N LYS A 156 9.36 3.43 4.78
CA LYS A 156 9.73 4.84 4.81
C LYS A 156 9.76 5.26 6.28
N ASP A 157 10.94 5.09 6.89
CA ASP A 157 11.31 5.75 8.14
C ASP A 157 11.29 7.28 7.91
N GLU A 158 10.36 7.98 8.56
CA GLU A 158 10.47 9.40 8.82
C GLU A 158 10.37 9.62 10.33
N LEU A 159 11.57 9.80 10.93
CA LEU A 159 11.96 10.48 12.17
C LEU A 159 10.94 10.66 13.31
#